data_AF-A0A498G5D5-F1
#
_entry.id   AF-A0A498G5D5-F1
#
_cell.length_a   1.000
_cell.length_b   1.000
_cell.length_c   1.000
_cell.angle_alpha   90.00
_cell.angle_beta   90.00
_cell.angle_gamma   90.00
#
_symmetry.space_group_name_H-M   'P 1'
#
loop_
_entity.id
_entity.type
_entity.pdbx_description
1 polymer ?
#
loop_
_entity_poly.entity_id
_entity_poly.type
_entity_poly.pdbx_seq_one_letter_code
_entity_poly.pdbx_strand_id
1 'polypeptide(L)'
;MLTAPTVGKDGTDQQVTCIACGETVARDDAREYDKHGDRWSRKGKEFEYLCKPCHRKCCHQNRDGLEETLVAAGAGQTDQKTFLRQFCEQMSDGADPNWKKS
;
A
#
# COMPACT_ATOMS: atom_id res chain seq x y z
N MET A 1 27.03 23.19 1.12
CA MET A 1 27.08 21.71 1.22
C MET A 1 26.30 21.15 0.03
N LEU A 2 26.95 20.99 -1.12
CA LEU A 2 26.36 20.36 -2.30
C LEU A 2 26.86 18.92 -2.32
N THR A 3 26.00 17.96 -2.00
CA THR A 3 26.34 16.54 -2.10
C THR A 3 26.26 16.12 -3.57
N ALA A 4 27.41 15.77 -4.14
CA ALA A 4 27.51 15.21 -5.49
C ALA A 4 26.87 13.82 -5.55
N PRO A 5 26.19 13.46 -6.66
CA PRO A 5 25.69 12.10 -6.84
C PRO A 5 26.85 11.18 -7.21
N THR A 6 27.01 10.11 -6.45
CA THR A 6 27.94 9.01 -6.72
C THR A 6 27.44 8.19 -7.91
N VAL A 7 28.24 8.15 -8.98
CA VAL A 7 27.99 7.31 -10.16
C VAL A 7 28.22 5.84 -9.79
N GLY A 8 27.28 4.97 -10.15
CA GLY A 8 27.36 3.53 -9.86
C GLY A 8 26.48 2.68 -10.77
N LYS A 9 27.17 1.95 -11.66
CA LYS A 9 26.82 0.69 -12.35
C LYS A 9 25.69 0.68 -13.39
N ASP A 10 26.11 0.31 -14.61
CA ASP A 10 25.35 0.07 -15.82
C ASP A 10 24.16 -0.90 -15.64
N GLY A 11 23.01 -0.37 -16.04
CA GLY A 11 21.66 -0.89 -15.85
C GLY A 11 20.85 0.21 -15.18
N THR A 12 19.67 0.58 -15.71
CA THR A 12 18.67 1.40 -14.96
C THR A 12 18.72 2.95 -15.02
N ASP A 13 18.85 3.58 -16.19
CA ASP A 13 18.47 5.01 -16.32
C ASP A 13 16.93 5.21 -16.42
N GLN A 14 16.16 4.16 -16.18
CA GLN A 14 14.70 4.30 -16.13
C GLN A 14 14.33 5.05 -14.85
N GLN A 15 13.72 6.21 -15.02
CA GLN A 15 13.17 7.00 -13.93
C GLN A 15 11.68 6.70 -13.79
N VAL A 16 11.20 6.70 -12.55
CA VAL A 16 9.78 6.51 -12.23
C VAL A 16 9.33 7.55 -11.22
N THR A 17 8.07 7.96 -11.32
CA THR A 17 7.47 8.94 -10.42
C THR A 17 6.79 8.23 -9.25
N CYS A 18 7.15 8.61 -8.04
CA CYS A 18 6.49 8.13 -6.83
C CYS A 18 5.05 8.64 -6.79
N ILE A 19 4.05 7.74 -6.76
CA ILE A 19 2.63 8.13 -6.71
C ILE A 19 2.23 8.83 -5.42
N ALA A 20 3.03 8.69 -4.35
CA ALA A 20 2.71 9.27 -3.04
C ALA A 20 3.28 10.67 -2.83
N CYS A 21 4.52 10.94 -3.27
CA CYS A 21 5.16 12.25 -3.08
C CYS A 21 5.42 13.02 -4.38
N GLY A 22 5.24 12.40 -5.54
CA GLY A 22 5.52 13.00 -6.85
C GLY A 22 7.01 13.10 -7.21
N GLU A 23 7.93 12.69 -6.33
CA GLU A 23 9.36 12.69 -6.62
C GLU A 23 9.70 11.67 -7.72
N THR A 24 10.56 12.09 -8.65
CA THR A 24 11.12 11.19 -9.66
C THR A 24 12.38 10.54 -9.10
N VAL A 25 12.41 9.22 -9.08
CA VAL A 25 13.51 8.42 -8.52
C VAL A 25 13.99 7.39 -9.54
N ALA A 26 15.23 6.93 -9.37
CA ALA A 26 15.73 5.81 -10.15
C ALA A 26 14.85 4.56 -9.92
N ARG A 27 14.63 3.77 -10.97
CA ARG A 27 13.79 2.58 -10.92
C ARG A 27 14.20 1.59 -9.82
N ASP A 28 15.49 1.49 -9.53
CA ASP A 28 16.06 0.63 -8.49
C ASP A 28 15.86 1.17 -7.06
N ASP A 29 15.60 2.47 -6.96
CA ASP A 29 15.24 3.15 -5.72
C ASP A 29 13.73 3.22 -5.47
N ALA A 30 12.93 2.71 -6.40
CA ALA A 30 11.49 2.55 -6.26
C ALA A 30 11.09 1.14 -5.81
N ARG A 31 9.85 1.02 -5.36
CA ARG A 31 9.13 -0.23 -5.12
C ARG A 31 7.88 -0.25 -5.97
N GLU A 32 7.61 -1.40 -6.57
CA GLU A 32 6.35 -1.65 -7.25
C GLU A 32 5.21 -1.65 -6.22
N TYR A 33 4.16 -0.93 -6.53
CA TYR A 33 2.92 -0.89 -5.78
C TYR A 33 1.86 -1.64 -6.57
N ASP A 34 1.40 -2.77 -6.03
CA ASP A 34 0.21 -3.48 -6.53
C ASP A 34 -1.00 -3.01 -5.71
N LYS A 35 -1.87 -2.21 -6.34
CA LYS A 35 -3.12 -1.73 -5.74
C LYS A 35 -4.09 -2.86 -5.38
N HIS A 36 -3.94 -4.03 -5.99
CA HIS A 36 -4.75 -5.22 -5.73
C HIS A 36 -4.11 -6.18 -4.72
N GLY A 37 -2.90 -5.91 -4.24
CA GLY A 37 -2.25 -6.71 -3.19
C GLY A 37 -1.79 -8.12 -3.59
N ASP A 38 -1.94 -8.53 -4.85
CA ASP A 38 -1.50 -9.85 -5.31
C ASP A 38 -0.02 -9.85 -5.71
N ARG A 39 0.82 -10.18 -4.73
CA ARG A 39 2.28 -10.23 -4.84
C ARG A 39 2.81 -11.25 -5.85
N TRP A 40 2.00 -12.22 -6.28
CA TRP A 40 2.50 -13.40 -7.01
C TRP A 40 2.24 -13.33 -8.51
N SER A 41 1.08 -12.83 -8.96
CA SER A 41 0.82 -12.69 -10.40
C SER A 41 1.38 -11.39 -10.95
N ARG A 42 2.33 -11.50 -11.89
CA ARG A 42 2.92 -10.37 -12.63
C ARG A 42 2.40 -10.23 -14.06
N LYS A 43 1.77 -11.28 -14.60
CA LYS A 43 1.43 -11.33 -16.03
C LYS A 43 0.21 -10.45 -16.32
N GLY A 44 0.41 -9.45 -17.18
CA GLY A 44 -0.66 -8.54 -17.61
C GLY A 44 -1.01 -7.42 -16.62
N LYS A 45 -0.17 -7.19 -15.61
CA LYS A 45 -0.34 -6.08 -14.67
C LYS A 45 0.67 -4.97 -14.98
N GLU A 46 0.17 -3.74 -14.96
CA GLU A 46 1.00 -2.54 -14.88
C GLU A 46 1.15 -2.16 -13.40
N PHE A 47 2.38 -1.92 -12.97
CA PHE A 47 2.69 -1.55 -11.58
C PHE A 47 2.90 -0.04 -11.47
N GLU A 48 2.41 0.52 -10.37
CA GLU A 48 2.74 1.89 -9.96
C GLU A 48 4.00 1.88 -9.08
N TYR A 49 4.58 3.05 -8.82
CA TYR A 49 5.86 3.15 -8.12
C TYR A 49 5.79 4.01 -6.87
N LEU A 50 6.46 3.55 -5.82
CA LEU A 50 6.68 4.29 -4.58
C LEU A 50 8.18 4.38 -4.29
N CYS A 51 8.66 5.56 -3.91
CA CYS A 51 10.01 5.66 -3.37
C CYS A 51 10.12 4.88 -2.05
N LYS A 52 11.32 4.38 -1.72
CA LYS A 52 11.57 3.60 -0.48
C LYS A 52 10.98 4.25 0.79
N PRO A 53 11.11 5.57 1.03
CA PRO A 53 10.50 6.22 2.19
C PRO A 53 8.96 6.15 2.21
N CYS A 54 8.29 6.42 1.09
CA CYS A 54 6.83 6.36 0.99
C CYS A 54 6.32 4.94 1.15
N HIS A 55 6.94 3.97 0.47
CA HIS A 55 6.59 2.56 0.62
C HIS A 55 6.67 2.10 2.09
N ARG A 56 7.69 2.51 2.84
CA ARG A 56 7.81 2.15 4.27
C ARG A 56 6.69 2.72 5.15
N LYS A 57 6.06 3.82 4.74
CA LYS A 57 4.95 4.45 5.47
C LYS A 57 3.59 3.89 5.05
N CYS A 58 3.52 3.15 3.95
CA CYS A 58 2.27 2.57 3.47
C CYS A 58 1.76 1.47 4.38
N CYS A 59 0.43 1.40 4.52
CA CYS A 59 -0.23 0.25 5.11
C CYS A 59 -0.17 -0.92 4.12
N HIS A 60 0.44 -2.03 4.53
CA HIS A 60 0.53 -3.27 3.74
C HIS A 60 -0.57 -4.28 4.09
N GLN A 61 -1.56 -3.89 4.89
CA GLN A 61 -2.69 -4.75 5.18
C GLN A 61 -3.56 -4.89 3.93
N ASN A 62 -4.14 -6.07 3.76
CA ASN A 62 -5.07 -6.32 2.67
C ASN A 62 -6.25 -5.34 2.76
N ARG A 63 -6.70 -4.86 1.60
CA ARG A 63 -7.89 -3.99 1.47
C ARG A 63 -9.14 -4.77 1.05
N ASP A 64 -9.02 -6.05 0.72
CA ASP A 64 -10.16 -6.89 0.36
C ASP A 64 -11.21 -6.87 1.49
N GLY A 65 -12.47 -6.59 1.13
CA GLY A 65 -13.59 -6.50 2.08
C GLY A 65 -13.57 -5.27 3.00
N LEU A 66 -12.53 -4.42 2.95
CA LEU A 66 -12.45 -3.25 3.83
C LEU A 66 -13.55 -2.23 3.53
N GLU A 67 -13.79 -1.91 2.25
CA GLU A 67 -14.83 -0.95 1.86
C GLU A 67 -16.22 -1.42 2.25
N GLU A 68 -16.53 -2.70 2.01
CA GLU A 68 -17.79 -3.32 2.41
C GLU A 68 -17.98 -3.25 3.93
N THR A 69 -16.94 -3.58 4.70
CA THR A 69 -16.95 -3.49 6.17
C THR A 69 -17.19 -2.05 6.64
N LEU A 70 -16.53 -1.07 6.03
CA LEU A 70 -16.70 0.35 6.37
C LEU A 70 -18.13 0.83 6.09
N VAL A 71 -18.71 0.46 4.95
CA VAL A 71 -20.09 0.78 4.59
C VAL A 71 -21.06 0.11 5.56
N ALA A 72 -20.87 -1.18 5.87
CA ALA A 72 -21.71 -1.92 6.80
C ALA A 72 -21.66 -1.36 8.23
N ALA A 73 -20.51 -0.83 8.65
CA ALA A 73 -20.33 -0.14 9.93
C ALA A 73 -20.90 1.30 9.94
N GLY A 74 -21.45 1.79 8.83
CA GLY A 74 -22.06 3.11 8.76
C GLY A 74 -21.05 4.26 8.68
N ALA A 75 -19.89 4.06 8.05
CA ALA A 75 -18.89 5.11 7.87
C ALA A 75 -19.50 6.40 7.29
N GLY A 76 -19.36 7.51 8.01
CA GLY A 76 -19.91 8.82 7.61
C GLY A 76 -21.44 8.96 7.76
N GLN A 77 -22.16 7.91 8.16
CA GLN A 77 -23.61 7.92 8.35
C GLN A 77 -24.03 7.87 9.83
N THR A 78 -23.10 7.52 10.73
CA THR A 78 -23.33 7.48 12.17
C THR A 78 -22.24 8.23 12.94
N ASP A 79 -22.46 8.45 14.23
CA ASP A 79 -21.47 9.07 15.09
C ASP A 79 -20.22 8.19 15.25
N GLN A 80 -19.08 8.83 15.55
CA GLN A 80 -17.78 8.14 15.61
C GLN A 80 -17.77 6.96 16.59
N LYS A 81 -18.44 7.07 17.74
CA LYS A 81 -18.44 6.01 18.75
C LYS A 81 -19.26 4.81 18.29
N THR A 82 -20.42 5.06 17.67
CA THR A 82 -21.25 4.01 17.09
C THR A 82 -20.56 3.31 15.93
N PHE A 83 -19.94 4.07 15.03
CA PHE A 83 -19.16 3.54 13.90
C PHE A 83 -18.04 2.62 14.39
N LEU A 84 -17.21 3.07 15.33
CA LEU A 84 -16.08 2.29 15.83
C LEU A 84 -16.53 0.99 16.50
N ARG A 85 -17.64 1.01 17.24
CA ARG A 85 -18.20 -0.22 17.84
C ARG A 85 -18.60 -1.21 16.75
N GLN A 86 -19.42 -0.77 15.78
CA GLN A 86 -19.91 -1.63 14.70
C GLN A 86 -18.77 -2.16 13.81
N PHE A 87 -17.78 -1.31 13.51
CA PHE A 87 -16.59 -1.71 12.76
C PHE A 87 -15.79 -2.79 13.50
N CYS A 88 -15.56 -2.62 14.82
CA CYS A 88 -14.87 -3.62 15.63
C CYS A 88 -15.62 -4.95 15.73
N GLU A 89 -16.96 -4.91 15.83
CA GLU A 89 -17.81 -6.10 15.81
C GLU A 89 -17.64 -6.87 14.49
N GLN A 90 -17.78 -6.18 13.35
CA GLN A 90 -17.62 -6.79 12.01
C GLN A 90 -16.21 -7.36 11.78
N MET A 91 -15.16 -6.67 12.23
CA MET A 91 -13.79 -7.16 12.14
C MET A 91 -13.51 -8.36 13.06
N SER A 92 -14.28 -8.53 14.13
CA SER A 92 -14.13 -9.67 15.05
C SER A 92 -14.90 -10.91 14.56
N ASP A 93 -16.06 -10.71 13.93
CA ASP A 93 -16.87 -11.79 13.34
C ASP A 93 -16.27 -12.33 12.03
N GLY A 94 -15.48 -11.51 11.31
CA GLY A 94 -14.76 -11.90 10.08
C GLY A 94 -13.34 -12.43 10.29
N ALA A 95 -12.88 -12.58 11.54
CA ALA A 95 -11.53 -13.06 11.84
C ALA A 95 -11.39 -14.56 11.54
N ASP A 96 -11.01 -14.91 10.32
CA ASP A 96 -10.40 -16.22 10.06
C ASP A 96 -9.13 -16.33 10.94
N PRO A 97 -9.04 -17.33 11.84
CA PRO A 97 -7.97 -17.43 12.83
C PRO A 97 -6.59 -17.75 12.23
N ASN A 98 -6.47 -17.87 10.90
CA ASN A 98 -5.28 -18.36 10.25
C ASN A 98 -4.33 -17.25 9.75
N TRP A 99 -3.86 -16.39 10.66
CA TRP A 99 -2.71 -15.51 10.39
C TRP A 99 -1.38 -16.02 10.98
N LYS A 100 -1.35 -17.24 11.54
CA LYS A 100 -0.10 -17.87 11.96
C LYS A 100 0.57 -18.62 10.81
N LYS A 101 1.72 -18.09 10.40
CA LYS A 101 2.86 -18.65 9.63
C LYS A 101 2.98 -18.20 8.18
N SER A 102 3.91 -17.27 7.95
CA SER A 102 4.99 -17.43 6.97
C SER A 102 6.18 -16.57 7.38
#